data_AF-A0A6N2S4P9-F1
#
_entry.id   AF-A0A6N2S4P9-F1
#
_cell.length_a   1.000
_cell.length_b   1.000
_cell.length_c   1.000
_cell.angle_alpha   90.00
_cell.angle_beta   90.00
_cell.angle_gamma   90.00
#
_symmetry.space_group_name_H-M   'P 1'
#
loop_
_entity.id
_entity.type
_entity.pdbx_description
1 polymer ?
#
loop_
_entity_poly.entity_id
_entity_poly.type
_entity_poly.pdbx_seq_one_letter_code
_entity_poly.pdbx_strand_id
1 'polypeptide(L)' 'MANVAFGHLFAYSGVANSTYYAGIDLGMSLGPIVGGLLYGNAPIQWFYPLFMLAMPAAWLLYAATANYVHGRTR' A
#
# COMPACT_ATOMS: atom_id res chain seq x y z
N MET A 1 12.29 -18.53 -28.64
CA MET A 1 12.84 -17.44 -27.81
C MET A 1 11.79 -16.38 -27.45
N ALA A 2 11.03 -15.83 -28.41
CA ALA A 2 9.99 -14.82 -28.11
C ALA A 2 8.86 -15.32 -27.19
N ASN A 3 8.40 -16.57 -27.36
CA ASN A 3 7.29 -17.14 -26.57
C ASN A 3 7.65 -17.34 -25.08
N VAL A 4 8.90 -17.73 -24.79
CA VAL A 4 9.41 -17.87 -23.42
C VAL A 4 9.55 -16.51 -22.73
N ALA A 5 10.10 -15.50 -23.43
CA ALA A 5 10.19 -14.13 -22.91
C ALA A 5 8.81 -13.50 -22.63
N PHE A 6 7.83 -13.79 -23.48
CA PHE A 6 6.44 -13.36 -23.30
C PHE A 6 5.80 -13.99 -22.04
N GLY A 7 6.04 -15.28 -21.80
CA GLY A 7 5.58 -15.96 -20.59
C GLY A 7 6.15 -15.38 -19.28
N HIS A 8 7.44 -15.01 -19.28
CA HIS A 8 8.07 -14.39 -18.11
C HIS A 8 7.54 -12.98 -17.80
N LEU A 9 7.20 -12.19 -18.83
CA LEU A 9 6.61 -10.85 -18.64
C LEU A 9 5.21 -10.92 -18.00
N PHE A 10 4.38 -11.86 -18.42
CA PHE A 10 3.05 -12.07 -17.81
C PHE A 10 3.14 -12.60 -16.38
N ALA A 11 4.13 -13.44 -16.07
CA ALA A 11 4.34 -13.89 -14.71
C ALA A 11 4.76 -12.72 -13.78
N TYR A 12 5.66 -11.84 -14.23
CA TYR A 12 6.09 -10.68 -13.46
C TYR A 12 4.96 -9.66 -13.25
N SER A 13 4.23 -9.32 -14.32
CA SER A 13 3.08 -8.41 -14.23
C SER A 13 1.94 -9.02 -13.41
N GLY A 14 1.75 -10.34 -13.47
CA GLY A 14 0.79 -11.07 -12.65
C GLY A 14 1.08 -10.98 -11.15
N VAL A 15 2.35 -11.15 -10.75
CA VAL A 15 2.78 -11.00 -9.34
C VAL A 15 2.70 -9.55 -8.87
N ALA A 16 3.03 -8.59 -9.72
CA ALA A 16 2.86 -7.16 -9.39
C ALA A 16 1.37 -6.80 -9.21
N ASN A 17 0.49 -7.34 -10.04
CA ASN A 17 -0.94 -7.08 -9.97
C ASN A 17 -1.58 -7.73 -8.74
N SER A 18 -1.21 -8.97 -8.41
CA SER A 18 -1.74 -9.66 -7.23
C SER A 18 -1.30 -9.00 -5.92
N THR A 19 -0.05 -8.52 -5.84
CA THR A 19 0.44 -7.78 -4.67
C THR A 19 -0.21 -6.39 -4.56
N TYR A 20 -0.48 -5.72 -5.68
CA TYR A 20 -1.24 -4.47 -5.71
C TYR A 20 -2.67 -4.66 -5.16
N TYR A 21 -3.39 -5.68 -5.63
CA TYR A 21 -4.73 -5.99 -5.14
C TYR A 21 -4.73 -6.45 -3.68
N ALA A 22 -3.73 -7.23 -3.24
CA ALA A 22 -3.58 -7.58 -1.83
C ALA A 22 -3.41 -6.32 -0.95
N GLY A 23 -2.67 -5.32 -1.42
CA GLY A 23 -2.56 -4.02 -0.75
C GLY A 23 -3.90 -3.27 -0.66
N ILE A 24 -4.70 -3.32 -1.72
CA ILE A 24 -6.06 -2.73 -1.74
C ILE A 24 -6.97 -3.44 -0.72
N ASP A 25 -6.99 -4.76 -0.68
CA ASP A 25 -7.81 -5.54 0.25
C ASP A 25 -7.43 -5.26 1.71
N LEU A 26 -6.12 -5.13 1.98
CA LEU A 26 -5.62 -4.70 3.28
C LEU A 26 -6.08 -3.28 3.62
N GLY A 27 -6.02 -2.35 2.67
CA GLY A 27 -6.50 -0.97 2.88
C GLY A 27 -8.00 -0.91 3.16
N MET A 28 -8.81 -1.67 2.42
CA MET A 28 -10.25 -1.77 2.64
C MET A 28 -10.61 -2.38 4.00
N SER A 29 -9.76 -3.26 4.53
CA SER A 29 -9.95 -3.86 5.86
C SER A 29 -9.46 -2.94 6.98
N LEU A 30 -8.25 -2.38 6.84
CA LEU A 30 -7.61 -1.55 7.87
C LEU A 30 -8.26 -0.18 8.00
N GLY A 31 -8.77 0.40 6.91
CA GLY A 31 -9.43 1.71 6.92
C GLY A 31 -10.59 1.77 7.93
N PRO A 32 -11.60 0.88 7.83
CA PRO A 32 -12.70 0.82 8.79
C PRO A 32 -12.27 0.42 10.20
N ILE A 33 -11.27 -0.47 10.36
CA ILE A 33 -10.77 -0.85 11.70
C ILE A 33 -10.16 0.36 12.41
N VAL A 34 -9.23 1.06 11.75
CA VAL A 34 -8.60 2.26 12.30
C VAL A 34 -9.64 3.38 12.48
N GLY A 35 -10.55 3.55 11.52
CA GLY A 35 -11.65 4.50 11.63
C GLY A 35 -12.55 4.21 12.84
N GLY A 36 -12.98 2.98 13.04
CA GLY A 36 -13.78 2.58 14.20
C GLY A 36 -13.06 2.84 15.53
N LEU A 37 -11.76 2.53 15.60
CA LEU A 37 -10.93 2.82 16.78
C LEU A 37 -10.82 4.32 17.07
N LEU A 38 -10.61 5.15 16.05
CA LEU A 38 -10.57 6.60 16.21
C LEU A 38 -11.93 7.17 16.62
N TYR A 39 -13.01 6.71 16.00
CA TYR A 39 -14.36 7.16 16.34
C TYR A 39 -14.75 6.81 17.78
N GLY A 40 -14.34 5.63 18.27
CA GLY A 40 -14.64 5.18 19.63
C GLY A 40 -13.79 5.84 20.73
N ASN A 41 -12.61 6.38 20.41
CA ASN A 41 -11.64 6.83 21.41
C ASN A 41 -11.23 8.31 21.30
N ALA A 42 -11.45 8.96 20.15
CA ALA A 42 -11.08 10.36 19.94
C ALA A 42 -12.32 11.27 19.84
N PRO A 43 -12.22 12.56 20.24
CA PRO A 43 -13.27 13.53 19.99
C PRO A 43 -13.55 13.66 18.49
N ILE A 44 -14.82 13.73 18.08
CA ILE A 44 -15.23 13.70 16.67
C ILE A 44 -14.57 14.77 15.79
N GLN A 45 -14.28 15.95 16.36
CA GLN A 45 -13.54 17.04 15.72
C GLN A 45 -12.13 16.63 15.23
N TRP A 46 -11.50 15.64 15.89
CA TRP A 46 -10.18 15.15 15.56
C TRP A 46 -10.19 13.91 14.67
N PHE A 47 -11.36 13.34 14.39
CA PHE A 47 -11.48 12.11 13.60
C PHE A 47 -10.81 12.24 12.23
N TYR A 48 -11.24 13.21 11.42
CA TYR A 48 -10.68 13.40 10.08
C TYR A 48 -9.21 13.84 10.09
N PRO A 49 -8.78 14.81 10.92
CA PRO A 49 -7.36 15.16 11.02
C PRO A 49 -6.45 13.98 11.37
N LEU A 50 -6.84 13.14 12.33
CA LEU A 50 -6.06 11.97 12.73
C LEU A 50 -6.07 10.89 11.64
N PHE A 51 -7.23 10.65 11.03
CA PHE A 51 -7.35 9.68 9.94
C PHE A 51 -6.54 10.11 8.71
N MET A 52 -6.42 11.41 8.45
CA MET A 52 -5.62 11.97 7.36
C MET A 52 -4.13 11.65 7.51
N LEU A 53 -3.63 11.33 8.71
CA LEU A 53 -2.26 10.89 8.95
C LEU A 53 -1.93 9.54 8.29
N ALA A 54 -2.94 8.79 7.83
CA ALA A 54 -2.73 7.59 7.02
C ALA A 54 -1.98 7.90 5.70
N MET A 55 -2.21 9.08 5.10
CA MET A 55 -1.54 9.48 3.86
C MET A 55 -0.02 9.72 4.04
N PRO A 56 0.44 10.55 5.00
CA PRO A 56 1.86 10.68 5.27
C PRO A 56 2.48 9.37 5.77
N ALA A 57 1.75 8.53 6.51
CA ALA A 57 2.24 7.20 6.88
C ALA A 57 2.50 6.32 5.63
N ALA A 58 1.62 6.36 4.63
CA ALA A 58 1.83 5.68 3.36
C ALA A 58 3.07 6.20 2.61
N TRP A 59 3.31 7.51 2.62
CA TRP A 59 4.54 8.09 2.07
C TRP A 59 5.80 7.65 2.82
N LEU A 60 5.75 7.57 4.16
CA LEU A 60 6.86 7.06 4.96
C LEU A 60 7.17 5.59 4.65
N LEU A 61 6.13 4.77 4.49
CA LEU A 61 6.29 3.37 4.09
C LEU A 61 6.93 3.25 2.70
N TYR A 62 6.50 4.09 1.75
CA TYR A 62 7.13 4.18 0.43
C TYR A 62 8.59 4.63 0.55
N ALA A 63 8.89 5.70 1.29
CA ALA A 63 10.25 6.20 1.46
C ALA A 63 11.18 5.16 2.09
N ALA A 64 10.70 4.42 3.10
CA ALA A 64 11.44 3.33 3.74
C ALA A 64 11.73 2.18 2.77
N THR A 65 10.80 1.91 1.85
CA THR A 65 10.93 0.84 0.85
C THR A 65 11.49 1.32 -0.49
N ALA A 66 11.69 2.62 -0.68
CA ALA A 66 12.07 3.24 -1.95
C ALA A 66 13.38 2.68 -2.52
N ASN A 67 14.31 2.30 -1.64
CA ASN A 67 15.58 1.68 -2.03
C ASN A 67 15.40 0.27 -2.65
N TYR A 68 14.35 -0.46 -2.26
CA TYR A 68 13.99 -1.75 -2.86
C TYR A 68 13.23 -1.56 -4.17
N VAL A 69 12.43 -0.49 -4.26
CA VAL A 69 11.63 -0.18 -5.45
C VAL A 69 12.48 0.30 -6.61
N HIS A 70 13.43 1.21 -6.37
CA HIS A 70 14.25 1.80 -7.44
C HIS A 70 15.55 1.02 -7.71
N GLY A 71 15.87 0.02 -6.89
CA GLY A 71 17.20 -0.60 -6.85
C GLY A 71 18.25 0.41 -6.39
N ARG A 72 19.22 -0.02 -5.57
CA ARG A 72 20.40 0.82 -5.36
C ARG A 72 21.11 0.98 -6.71
N THR A 73 21.08 2.17 -7.28
CA THR A 73 22.23 2.71 -8.03
C THR A 73 23.35 2.97 -7.02
N ARG A 74 24.07 1.91 -6.67
CA ARG A 74 25.45 1.99 -6.17
C ARG A 74 26.30 1.06 -7.01
#